data_AF-A0A2H1EAI6-F1
#
_entry.id   AF-A0A2H1EAI6-F1
#
_cell.length_a   1.000
_cell.length_b   1.000
_cell.length_c   1.000
_cell.angle_alpha   90.00
_cell.angle_beta   90.00
_cell.angle_gamma   90.00
#
_symmetry.space_group_name_H-M   'P 1'
#
loop_
_entity.id
_entity.type
_entity.pdbx_description
1 polymer ?
#
loop_
_entity_poly.entity_id
_entity_poly.type
_entity_poly.pdbx_seq_one_letter_code
_entity_poly.pdbx_strand_id
1 'polypeptide(L)' 'MSYKKYTKAQLEEIVHIQLDNLNAVHDLLKIMKLQNELIENANKKLKDEIIDFKKRVNY' A
#
# COMPACT_ATOMS: atom_id res chain seq x y z
N MET A 1 30.97 2.19 21.79
CA MET A 1 29.61 2.76 21.77
C MET A 1 28.97 2.49 23.11
N SER A 2 28.43 3.52 23.78
CA SER A 2 27.64 3.31 25.00
C SER A 2 26.25 2.83 24.62
N TYR A 3 25.85 1.64 25.07
CA TYR A 3 24.46 1.18 24.92
C TYR A 3 23.59 2.09 25.78
N LYS A 4 22.67 2.82 25.14
CA LYS A 4 21.63 3.57 25.85
C LYS A 4 20.88 2.58 26.74
N LYS A 5 21.01 2.71 28.06
CA LYS A 5 20.25 1.91 29.00
C LYS A 5 18.85 2.52 29.10
N TYR A 6 17.88 1.81 28.54
CA TYR A 6 16.48 2.15 28.72
C TYR A 6 15.97 1.56 30.03
N THR A 7 15.16 2.32 30.75
CA THR A 7 14.32 1.78 31.82
C THR A 7 13.22 0.91 31.21
N LYS A 8 12.61 0.04 32.02
CA LYS A 8 11.47 -0.77 31.61
C LYS A 8 10.34 0.09 30.99
N ALA A 9 9.99 1.20 31.65
CA ALA A 9 8.93 2.10 31.17
C ALA A 9 9.26 2.70 29.79
N GLN A 10 10.52 3.06 29.53
CA GLN A 10 10.95 3.56 28.22
C GLN A 10 10.87 2.48 27.13
N LEU A 11 11.18 1.22 27.47
CA LEU A 11 11.02 0.12 26.53
C LEU A 11 9.54 -0.15 26.24
N GLU A 12 8.67 -0.11 27.26
CA GLU A 12 7.23 -0.25 27.09
C GLU A 12 6.67 0.84 26.17
N GLU A 13 7.05 2.10 26.39
CA GLU A 13 6.68 3.21 25.52
C GLU A 13 7.13 3.00 24.07
N ILE A 14 8.38 2.58 23.85
CA ILE A 14 8.90 2.28 22.52
C ILE A 14 8.08 1.18 21.85
N VAL A 15 7.75 0.10 22.58
CA VAL A 15 6.96 -1.03 22.04
C VAL A 15 5.55 -0.58 21.69
N HIS A 16 4.91 0.27 22.51
CA HIS A 16 3.60 0.82 22.20
C HIS A 16 3.63 1.66 20.92
N ILE A 17 4.60 2.57 20.77
CA ILE A 17 4.76 3.37 19.56
C ILE A 17 5.04 2.48 18.34
N GLN A 18 5.85 1.43 18.50
CA GLN A 18 6.12 0.47 17.42
C GLN A 18 4.86 -0.28 16.99
N LEU A 19 3.98 -0.63 17.93
CA LEU A 19 2.70 -1.26 17.63
C LEU A 19 1.78 -0.32 16.85
N ASP A 20 1.68 0.95 17.26
CA ASP A 20 0.89 1.95 16.55
C ASP A 20 1.41 2.18 15.13
N ASN A 21 2.73 2.25 14.97
CA ASN A 21 3.37 2.34 13.65
C ASN A 21 3.06 1.12 12.79
N LEU A 22 3.08 -0.09 13.35
CA LEU A 22 2.76 -1.31 12.60
C LEU A 22 1.29 -1.32 12.15
N ASN A 23 0.38 -0.88 13.01
CA ASN A 23 -1.04 -0.74 12.66
C ASN A 23 -1.24 0.26 11.52
N ALA A 24 -0.59 1.43 11.59
CA ALA A 24 -0.65 2.43 10.53
C ALA A 24 -0.10 1.89 9.20
N VAL A 25 1.04 1.18 9.21
CA VAL A 25 1.60 0.54 8.01
C VAL A 25 0.66 -0.52 7.44
N HIS A 26 0.02 -1.32 8.29
CA HIS A 26 -0.96 -2.32 7.85
C HIS A 26 -2.15 -1.68 7.13
N ASP A 27 -2.66 -0.57 7.62
CA ASP A 27 -3.76 0.15 6.97
C ASP A 27 -3.32 0.79 5.65
N LEU A 28 -2.09 1.32 5.57
CA LEU A 28 -1.51 1.78 4.30
C LEU A 28 -1.38 0.64 3.28
N LEU A 29 -0.96 -0.55 3.70
CA LEU A 29 -0.85 -1.72 2.82
C LEU A 29 -2.22 -2.14 2.26
N LYS A 30 -3.29 -2.08 3.06
CA LYS A 30 -4.66 -2.32 2.57
C LYS A 30 -5.06 -1.31 1.50
N ILE A 31 -4.77 -0.02 1.73
CA ILE A 31 -5.06 1.05 0.77
C ILE A 31 -4.30 0.81 -0.54
N MET A 32 -3.01 0.48 -0.47
CA MET A 32 -2.18 0.19 -1.64
C MET A 32 -2.70 -1.01 -2.42
N LYS A 33 -3.17 -2.06 -1.73
CA LYS A 33 -3.78 -3.22 -2.39
C LYS A 33 -5.04 -2.82 -3.17
N LEU A 34 -5.92 -2.04 -2.55
CA LEU A 34 -7.12 -1.53 -3.22
C LEU A 34 -6.76 -0.66 -4.43
N GLN A 35 -5.75 0.21 -4.31
CA GLN A 35 -5.28 1.04 -5.42
C GLN A 35 -4.76 0.18 -6.59
N ASN A 36 -4.00 -0.87 -6.31
CA ASN A 36 -3.53 -1.79 -7.35
C ASN A 36 -4.69 -2.48 -8.08
N GLU A 37 -5.71 -2.94 -7.34
CA GLU A 37 -6.91 -3.56 -7.93
C GLU A 37 -7.68 -2.56 -8.83
N LEU A 38 -7.82 -1.31 -8.40
CA LEU A 38 -8.47 -0.26 -9.20
C LEU A 38 -7.68 0.06 -10.47
N ILE A 39 -6.35 0.16 -10.37
CA ILE A 39 -5.46 0.40 -11.53
C ILE A 39 -5.54 -0.77 -12.52
N GLU A 40 -5.52 -2.01 -12.04
CA GLU A 40 -5.67 -3.20 -12.88
C GLU A 40 -7.00 -3.19 -13.64
N ASN A 41 -8.10 -2.87 -12.95
CA ASN A 41 -9.41 -2.75 -13.57
C ASN A 41 -9.47 -1.63 -14.62
N ALA A 42 -8.88 -0.47 -14.34
CA ALA A 42 -8.79 0.63 -15.29
C ALA A 42 -7.97 0.24 -16.53
N ASN A 43 -6.83 -0.42 -16.34
CA ASN A 43 -5.97 -0.88 -17.44
C ASN A 43 -6.68 -1.92 -18.32
N LYS A 44 -7.44 -2.83 -17.72
CA LYS A 44 -8.25 -3.81 -18.46
C LYS A 44 -9.29 -3.11 -19.32
N LYS A 45 -10.05 -2.18 -18.74
CA LYS A 45 -11.08 -1.41 -19.47
C LYS A 45 -10.48 -0.60 -20.62
N LEU A 46 -9.38 0.10 -20.38
CA LEU A 46 -8.67 0.87 -21.41
C LEU A 46 -8.18 -0.02 -22.55
N LYS A 47 -7.65 -1.21 -22.23
CA LYS A 47 -7.23 -2.19 -23.24
C LYS A 47 -8.39 -2.64 -24.11
N ASP A 48 -9.53 -2.95 -23.50
CA ASP A 48 -10.73 -3.37 -24.22
C ASP A 48 -11.25 -2.24 -25.13
N GLU A 49 -11.31 -1.01 -24.63
CA GLU A 49 -11.69 0.18 -25.41
C GLU A 49 -10.75 0.43 -26.61
N ILE A 50 -9.43 0.26 -26.42
CA ILE A 50 -8.43 0.38 -27.50
C ILE A 50 -8.64 -0.72 -28.55
N ILE A 51 -8.89 -1.96 -28.14
CA ILE A 51 -9.14 -3.08 -29.06
C ILE A 51 -10.40 -2.78 -29.89
N ASP A 52 -11.48 -2.34 -29.25
CA ASP A 52 -12.72 -2.02 -29.94
C ASP A 52 -12.62 -0.77 -30.81
N PHE A 53 -11.78 0.20 -30.43
CA PHE A 53 -11.44 1.33 -31.29
C PHE A 53 -10.72 0.84 -32.56
N LYS A 54 -9.67 0.03 -32.44
CA LYS A 54 -8.91 -0.51 -33.58
C LYS A 54 -9.79 -1.27 -34.57
N LYS A 55 -10.70 -2.13 -34.08
CA LYS A 55 -11.70 -2.82 -34.90
C LYS A 55 -12.58 -1.86 -35.69
N ARG A 56 -13.02 -0.76 -35.07
CA ARG A 56 -13.87 0.25 -35.72
C ARG A 56 -13.13 1.04 -36.79
N VAL A 57 -11.83 1.26 -36.63
CA VAL A 57 -11.02 2.04 -37.57
C VAL A 57 -10.30 1.20 -38.64
N ASN A 58 -10.60 -0.10 -38.75
CA ASN A 58 -10.02 -1.03 -39.76
C ASN A 58 -8.48 -0.98 -39.82
N TYR A 59 -7.83 -0.95 -38.66
CA TYR A 59 -6.37 -0.98 -38.51
C TYR A 59 -5.91 -2.25 -37.79
#